data_AF-A0A9W6MAC1-F1
#
_entry.id   AF-A0A9W6MAC1-F1
#
_cell.length_a   1.000
_cell.length_b   1.000
_cell.length_c   1.000
_cell.angle_alpha   90.00
_cell.angle_beta   90.00
_cell.angle_gamma   90.00
#
_symmetry.space_group_name_H-M   'P 1'
#
loop_
_entity.id
_entity.type
_entity.pdbx_description
1 polymer ?
#
loop_
_entity_poly.entity_id
_entity_poly.type
_entity_poly.pdbx_seq_one_letter_code
_entity_poly.pdbx_strand_id
1 'polypeptide(L)'
;MAELDDLIAVAHEVSQTEADAATTALYALPWLTQSIEDDRTAGRFTRWGRSTVIDENVGSAVLSRAAFEALHTLAGLPSAWPVGNAGLLHSYGYLLSLTPTPYGMKRDRWLDGQFARTLTLAADHFIPWAGDETLLARADAAASGILSTAEWAWLSAIDGRMTQVALGEEREGVRPLAYAVAPQSGMQPLLVTLFPIAGDDRTRRLIEGQTRLRWNAV
;
A
#
# COMPACT_ATOMS: atom_id res chain seq x y z
N MET A 1 6.33 -7.87 20.06
CA MET A 1 6.81 -9.17 19.51
C MET A 1 5.63 -10.10 19.34
N ALA A 2 4.77 -10.23 20.36
CA ALA A 2 3.52 -10.99 20.29
C ALA A 2 2.65 -10.60 19.07
N GLU A 3 2.49 -9.31 18.79
CA GLU A 3 1.65 -8.82 17.68
C GLU A 3 2.16 -9.24 16.31
N LEU A 4 3.49 -9.35 16.16
CA LEU A 4 4.11 -9.81 14.92
C LEU A 4 3.95 -11.32 14.75
N ASP A 5 4.13 -12.07 15.84
CA ASP A 5 3.95 -13.53 15.84
C ASP A 5 2.50 -13.89 15.53
N ASP A 6 1.53 -13.19 16.14
CA ASP A 6 0.11 -13.33 15.87
C ASP A 6 -0.23 -12.95 14.42
N LEU A 7 0.32 -11.84 13.91
CA LEU A 7 0.14 -11.43 12.51
C LEU A 7 0.63 -12.52 11.54
N ILE A 8 1.80 -13.11 11.80
CA ILE A 8 2.37 -14.16 10.95
C ILE A 8 1.52 -15.43 11.03
N ALA A 9 1.08 -15.83 12.23
CA ALA A 9 0.21 -16.99 12.42
C ALA A 9 -1.11 -16.83 11.65
N VAL A 10 -1.77 -15.68 11.79
CA VAL A 10 -3.02 -15.38 11.07
C VAL A 10 -2.78 -15.28 9.56
N ALA A 11 -1.66 -14.70 9.11
CA ALA A 11 -1.31 -14.66 7.69
C ALA A 11 -1.20 -16.07 7.08
N HIS A 12 -0.63 -17.03 7.82
CA HIS A 12 -0.62 -18.44 7.41
C HIS A 12 -2.02 -19.05 7.37
N GLU A 13 -2.85 -18.82 8.40
CA GLU A 13 -4.21 -19.34 8.46
C GLU A 13 -5.10 -18.82 7.31
N VAL A 14 -5.13 -17.51 7.06
CA VAL A 14 -5.92 -16.92 5.97
C VAL A 14 -5.43 -17.33 4.58
N SER A 15 -4.17 -17.79 4.47
CA SER A 15 -3.63 -18.28 3.20
C SER A 15 -4.10 -19.69 2.81
N GLN A 16 -4.61 -20.44 3.78
CA GLN A 16 -4.98 -21.85 3.64
C GLN A 16 -6.48 -22.13 3.79
N THR A 17 -7.27 -21.08 4.02
CA THR A 17 -8.69 -21.16 4.33
C THR A 17 -9.54 -20.53 3.22
N GLU A 18 -10.85 -20.81 3.25
CA GLU A 18 -11.86 -20.15 2.42
C GLU A 18 -12.23 -18.77 3.00
N ALA A 19 -12.89 -17.91 2.23
CA ALA A 19 -13.11 -16.50 2.59
C ALA A 19 -13.84 -16.28 3.94
N ASP A 20 -14.86 -17.06 4.26
CA ASP A 20 -15.60 -16.93 5.53
C ASP A 20 -14.74 -17.29 6.75
N ALA A 21 -13.94 -18.36 6.61
CA ALA A 21 -12.99 -18.77 7.64
C ALA A 21 -11.82 -17.76 7.75
N ALA A 22 -11.35 -17.22 6.63
CA ALA A 22 -10.34 -16.16 6.63
C ALA A 22 -10.85 -14.90 7.36
N THR A 23 -12.11 -14.52 7.18
CA THR A 23 -12.72 -13.39 7.91
C THR A 23 -12.71 -13.66 9.43
N THR A 24 -13.04 -14.88 9.84
CA THR A 24 -12.99 -15.29 11.26
C THR A 24 -11.56 -15.22 11.81
N ALA A 25 -10.58 -15.72 11.07
CA ALA A 25 -9.17 -15.67 11.46
C ALA A 25 -8.65 -14.23 11.63
N LEU A 26 -9.08 -13.30 10.77
CA LEU A 26 -8.70 -11.88 10.90
C LEU A 26 -9.19 -11.25 12.21
N TYR A 27 -10.30 -11.71 12.80
CA TYR A 27 -10.75 -11.24 14.13
C TYR A 27 -9.81 -11.65 15.27
N ALA A 28 -8.88 -12.59 15.06
CA ALA A 28 -7.80 -12.86 16.01
C ALA A 28 -6.77 -11.72 16.08
N LEU A 29 -6.85 -10.72 15.19
CA LEU A 29 -6.07 -9.48 15.23
C LEU A 29 -6.99 -8.28 15.54
N PRO A 30 -7.30 -7.99 16.83
CA PRO A 30 -8.19 -6.88 17.19
C PRO A 30 -7.71 -5.53 16.66
N TRP A 31 -6.39 -5.28 16.67
CA TRP A 31 -5.82 -4.03 16.14
C TRP A 31 -6.10 -3.85 14.64
N LEU A 32 -6.11 -4.95 13.86
CA LEU A 32 -6.30 -4.92 12.42
C LEU A 32 -7.76 -4.61 12.09
N THR A 33 -8.67 -5.36 12.70
CA THR A 33 -10.12 -5.19 12.48
C THR A 33 -10.59 -3.82 12.96
N GLN A 34 -10.10 -3.34 14.11
CA GLN A 34 -10.39 -1.98 14.57
C GLN A 34 -9.85 -0.91 13.62
N SER A 35 -8.60 -1.03 13.14
CA SER A 35 -8.02 -0.06 12.21
C SER A 35 -8.79 0.02 10.88
N ILE A 36 -9.20 -1.12 10.33
CA ILE A 36 -10.01 -1.17 9.10
C ILE A 36 -11.37 -0.49 9.32
N GLU A 37 -12.01 -0.73 10.46
CA GLU A 37 -13.28 -0.12 10.82
C GLU A 37 -13.15 1.41 11.01
N ASP A 38 -12.10 1.86 11.70
CA ASP A 38 -11.81 3.29 11.89
C ASP A 38 -11.57 3.98 10.56
N ASP A 39 -10.81 3.37 9.64
CA ASP A 39 -10.56 3.90 8.31
C ASP A 39 -11.81 3.93 7.43
N ARG A 40 -12.66 2.90 7.55
CA ARG A 40 -13.94 2.82 6.86
C ARG A 40 -14.87 3.93 7.33
N THR A 41 -15.03 4.08 8.64
CA THR A 41 -15.87 5.11 9.26
C THR A 41 -15.35 6.52 8.97
N ALA A 42 -14.04 6.71 8.91
CA ALA A 42 -13.42 7.98 8.53
C ALA A 42 -13.37 8.22 7.00
N GLY A 43 -13.86 7.29 6.18
CA GLY A 43 -13.90 7.41 4.72
C GLY A 43 -12.52 7.45 4.05
N ARG A 44 -11.46 6.92 4.67
CA ARG A 44 -10.07 7.09 4.17
C ARG A 44 -9.83 6.36 2.86
N PHE A 45 -10.48 5.22 2.66
CA PHE A 45 -10.33 4.43 1.44
C PHE A 45 -10.74 5.18 0.16
N THR A 46 -11.55 6.24 0.24
CA THR A 46 -11.97 7.02 -0.95
C THR A 46 -10.84 7.88 -1.53
N ARG A 47 -9.75 8.08 -0.79
CA ARG A 47 -8.55 8.80 -1.26
C ARG A 47 -7.64 7.91 -2.09
N TRP A 48 -7.92 6.61 -2.09
CA TRP A 48 -7.09 5.60 -2.72
C TRP A 48 -7.75 5.03 -3.97
N GLY A 49 -6.95 4.85 -5.01
CA GLY A 49 -7.34 4.29 -6.29
C GLY A 49 -7.48 2.77 -6.24
N ARG A 50 -7.33 2.13 -7.39
CA ARG A 50 -7.40 0.68 -7.52
C ARG A 50 -6.02 0.08 -7.69
N SER A 51 -5.82 -1.10 -7.13
CA SER A 51 -4.59 -1.87 -7.32
C SER A 51 -4.87 -3.35 -7.47
N THR A 52 -4.02 -4.03 -8.22
CA THR A 52 -3.99 -5.49 -8.31
C THR A 52 -3.10 -6.09 -7.22
N VAL A 53 -3.47 -7.26 -6.70
CA VAL A 53 -2.58 -8.03 -5.80
C VAL A 53 -1.49 -8.80 -6.55
N ILE A 54 -1.49 -8.79 -7.88
CA ILE A 54 -0.42 -9.40 -8.68
C ILE A 54 0.81 -8.50 -8.61
N ASP A 55 1.90 -9.01 -8.03
CA ASP A 55 3.16 -8.27 -7.97
C ASP A 55 3.82 -8.18 -9.35
N GLU A 56 4.24 -6.97 -9.74
CA GLU A 56 4.92 -6.75 -11.03
C GLU A 56 6.26 -7.48 -11.17
N ASN A 57 6.96 -7.80 -10.09
CA ASN A 57 8.29 -8.44 -10.15
C ASN A 57 8.19 -9.96 -10.08
N VAL A 58 7.23 -10.49 -9.32
CA VAL A 58 7.03 -11.94 -9.15
C VAL A 58 6.03 -12.51 -10.17
N GLY A 59 5.09 -11.68 -10.65
CA GLY A 59 4.05 -12.10 -11.60
C GLY A 59 2.94 -12.95 -10.98
N SER A 60 2.86 -13.02 -9.65
CA SER A 60 1.88 -13.80 -8.90
C SER A 60 1.20 -12.96 -7.81
N ALA A 61 0.09 -13.46 -7.28
CA ALA A 61 -0.62 -12.79 -6.20
C ALA A 61 0.20 -12.77 -4.91
N VAL A 62 0.27 -11.62 -4.25
CA VAL A 62 0.92 -11.47 -2.93
C VAL A 62 -0.02 -11.81 -1.76
N LEU A 63 -1.29 -12.08 -2.05
CA LEU A 63 -2.31 -12.50 -1.12
C LEU A 63 -3.06 -13.71 -1.67
N SER A 64 -3.58 -14.55 -0.78
CA SER A 64 -4.58 -15.53 -1.18
C SER A 64 -5.87 -14.80 -1.57
N ARG A 65 -6.70 -15.46 -2.39
CA ARG A 65 -8.03 -14.93 -2.73
C ARG A 65 -8.92 -14.78 -1.50
N ALA A 66 -8.87 -15.74 -0.58
CA ALA A 66 -9.63 -15.70 0.66
C ALA A 66 -9.24 -14.50 1.54
N ALA A 67 -7.94 -14.23 1.73
CA ALA A 67 -7.48 -13.07 2.49
C ALA A 67 -7.90 -11.76 1.82
N PHE A 68 -7.81 -11.67 0.48
CA PHE A 68 -8.28 -10.52 -0.26
C PHE A 68 -9.78 -10.26 -0.08
N GLU A 69 -10.61 -11.29 -0.23
CA GLU A 69 -12.07 -11.17 -0.11
C GLU A 69 -12.45 -10.82 1.34
N ALA A 70 -11.83 -11.46 2.33
CA ALA A 70 -12.04 -11.18 3.75
C ALA A 70 -11.72 -9.72 4.13
N LEU A 71 -10.58 -9.18 3.67
CA LEU A 71 -10.21 -7.78 3.90
C LEU A 71 -11.24 -6.80 3.31
N HIS A 72 -11.73 -7.06 2.10
CA HIS A 72 -12.72 -6.18 1.46
C HIS A 72 -14.08 -6.26 2.12
N THR A 73 -14.48 -7.46 2.57
CA THR A 73 -15.69 -7.66 3.37
C THR A 73 -15.62 -6.84 4.67
N LEU A 74 -14.52 -6.93 5.41
CA LEU A 74 -14.31 -6.15 6.64
C LEU A 74 -14.31 -4.64 6.38
N ALA A 75 -13.67 -4.20 5.29
CA ALA A 75 -13.63 -2.79 4.92
C ALA A 75 -14.95 -2.27 4.34
N GLY A 76 -15.93 -3.14 4.05
CA GLY A 76 -17.18 -2.76 3.37
C GLY A 76 -16.94 -2.19 1.98
N LEU A 77 -15.89 -2.64 1.28
CA LEU A 77 -15.48 -2.12 -0.02
C LEU A 77 -15.82 -3.10 -1.15
N PRO A 78 -16.30 -2.61 -2.31
CA PRO A 78 -16.46 -3.46 -3.48
C PRO A 78 -15.09 -3.93 -3.99
N SER A 79 -15.03 -5.16 -4.45
CA SER A 79 -13.81 -5.76 -5.00
C SER A 79 -14.13 -6.71 -6.15
N ALA A 80 -13.14 -6.94 -7.01
CA ALA A 80 -13.23 -7.93 -8.08
C ALA A 80 -11.84 -8.56 -8.24
N TRP A 81 -11.64 -9.75 -7.68
CA TRP A 81 -10.34 -10.44 -7.70
C TRP A 81 -9.73 -10.44 -9.12
N PRO A 82 -8.44 -10.06 -9.28
CA PRO A 82 -7.43 -9.74 -8.26
C PRO A 82 -7.31 -8.24 -7.93
N VAL A 83 -8.31 -7.42 -8.26
CA VAL A 83 -8.27 -5.95 -8.16
C VAL A 83 -9.16 -5.43 -7.02
N GLY A 84 -8.55 -4.64 -6.13
CA GLY A 84 -9.21 -4.04 -4.97
C GLY A 84 -8.85 -2.58 -4.74
N ASN A 85 -9.20 -2.05 -3.55
CA ASN A 85 -8.80 -0.71 -3.12
C ASN A 85 -7.29 -0.68 -2.80
N ALA A 86 -6.57 0.27 -3.38
CA ALA A 86 -5.12 0.33 -3.26
C ALA A 86 -4.65 0.57 -1.81
N GLY A 87 -5.36 1.41 -1.06
CA GLY A 87 -5.07 1.69 0.35
C GLY A 87 -5.17 0.43 1.19
N LEU A 88 -6.32 -0.25 1.13
CA LEU A 88 -6.55 -1.52 1.84
C LEU A 88 -5.48 -2.57 1.51
N LEU A 89 -5.16 -2.73 0.22
CA LEU A 89 -4.20 -3.73 -0.23
C LEU A 89 -2.76 -3.40 0.18
N HIS A 90 -2.33 -2.15 0.06
CA HIS A 90 -0.93 -1.77 0.29
C HIS A 90 -0.63 -1.50 1.76
N SER A 91 -1.63 -1.14 2.58
CA SER A 91 -1.48 -1.10 4.04
C SER A 91 -1.68 -2.49 4.63
N TYR A 92 -2.92 -2.94 4.75
CA TYR A 92 -3.31 -4.14 5.49
C TYR A 92 -3.03 -5.43 4.72
N GLY A 93 -3.23 -5.42 3.41
CA GLY A 93 -2.90 -6.57 2.56
C GLY A 93 -1.41 -6.92 2.60
N TYR A 94 -0.52 -5.94 2.55
CA TYR A 94 0.92 -6.20 2.61
C TYR A 94 1.37 -6.79 3.94
N LEU A 95 0.72 -6.44 5.06
CA LEU A 95 0.99 -7.05 6.36
C LEU A 95 0.74 -8.57 6.37
N LEU A 96 -0.22 -9.05 5.57
CA LEU A 96 -0.59 -10.47 5.47
C LEU A 96 0.14 -11.23 4.35
N SER A 97 0.87 -10.54 3.48
CA SER A 97 1.57 -11.18 2.35
C SER A 97 2.67 -12.14 2.81
N LEU A 98 2.56 -13.42 2.44
CA LEU A 98 3.60 -14.44 2.67
C LEU A 98 4.57 -14.59 1.48
N THR A 99 4.33 -13.88 0.38
CA THR A 99 5.14 -14.00 -0.84
C THR A 99 6.42 -13.17 -0.73
N PRO A 100 7.62 -13.78 -0.81
CA PRO A 100 8.87 -13.03 -0.87
C PRO A 100 9.01 -12.33 -2.22
N THR A 101 9.61 -11.14 -2.21
CA THR A 101 9.97 -10.38 -3.41
C THR A 101 11.49 -10.20 -3.48
N PRO A 102 12.05 -9.72 -4.61
CA PRO A 102 13.47 -9.35 -4.67
C PRO A 102 13.92 -8.33 -3.61
N TYR A 103 12.97 -7.64 -2.96
CA TYR A 103 13.22 -6.61 -1.96
C TYR A 103 12.85 -7.06 -0.53
N GLY A 104 12.62 -8.35 -0.30
CA GLY A 104 12.14 -8.88 0.98
C GLY A 104 10.61 -9.04 1.02
N MET A 105 10.04 -9.05 2.22
CA MET A 105 8.60 -9.23 2.39
C MET A 105 7.87 -7.91 2.19
N LYS A 106 6.67 -7.95 1.62
CA LYS A 106 5.85 -6.74 1.45
C LYS A 106 5.58 -6.00 2.77
N ARG A 107 5.39 -6.75 3.86
CA ARG A 107 5.16 -6.20 5.21
C ARG A 107 6.34 -5.41 5.77
N ASP A 108 7.57 -5.72 5.33
CA ASP A 108 8.78 -5.08 5.85
C ASP A 108 8.78 -3.58 5.59
N ARG A 109 8.11 -3.14 4.50
CA ARG A 109 7.86 -1.72 4.19
C ARG A 109 7.36 -0.92 5.40
N TRP A 110 6.53 -1.53 6.23
CA TRP A 110 5.90 -0.89 7.39
C TRP A 110 6.63 -1.20 8.70
N LEU A 111 7.24 -2.38 8.81
CA LEU A 111 7.72 -2.92 10.08
C LEU A 111 9.22 -2.66 10.35
N ASP A 112 10.05 -2.45 9.33
CA ASP A 112 11.51 -2.30 9.48
C ASP A 112 11.97 -0.86 9.79
N GLY A 113 11.04 0.09 9.71
CA GLY A 113 11.26 1.52 9.91
C GLY A 113 12.15 2.20 8.86
N GLN A 114 12.63 1.50 7.83
CA GLN A 114 13.47 2.07 6.78
C GLN A 114 12.71 3.16 6.04
N PHE A 115 11.47 2.86 5.62
CA PHE A 115 10.66 3.84 4.91
C PHE A 115 10.27 5.04 5.77
N ALA A 116 10.03 4.85 7.08
CA ALA A 116 9.78 5.97 7.98
C ALA A 116 10.99 6.91 8.07
N ARG A 117 12.21 6.36 8.12
CA ARG A 117 13.44 7.15 8.16
C ARG A 117 13.67 7.95 6.88
N THR A 118 13.30 7.45 5.70
CA THR A 118 13.40 8.25 4.46
C THR A 118 12.49 9.48 4.48
N LEU A 119 11.42 9.43 5.28
CA LEU A 119 10.51 10.55 5.52
C LEU A 119 10.89 11.40 6.73
N THR A 120 12.03 11.13 7.38
CA THR A 120 12.47 11.82 8.62
C THR A 120 11.45 11.66 9.76
N LEU A 121 10.76 10.51 9.78
CA LEU A 121 9.83 10.12 10.83
C LEU A 121 10.49 9.12 11.79
N ALA A 122 9.89 8.94 12.96
CA ALA A 122 10.31 7.90 13.90
C ALA A 122 10.22 6.51 13.25
N ALA A 123 11.16 5.62 13.57
CA ALA A 123 11.25 4.30 12.93
C ALA A 123 9.98 3.44 13.11
N ASP A 124 9.23 3.67 14.19
CA ASP A 124 7.98 3.00 14.52
C ASP A 124 6.74 3.68 13.91
N HIS A 125 6.91 4.77 13.16
CA HIS A 125 5.79 5.57 12.65
C HIS A 125 4.81 4.75 11.81
N PHE A 126 5.25 3.73 11.07
CA PHE A 126 4.34 2.87 10.30
C PHE A 126 4.05 1.52 10.94
N ILE A 127 4.45 1.30 12.20
CA ILE A 127 4.04 0.09 12.91
C ILE A 127 2.52 0.18 13.15
N PRO A 128 1.71 -0.79 12.70
CA PRO A 128 0.26 -0.64 12.64
C PRO A 128 -0.42 -0.62 14.00
N TRP A 129 0.20 -1.24 15.01
CA TRP A 129 -0.25 -1.25 16.41
C TRP A 129 0.47 -0.19 17.27
N ALA A 130 1.19 0.76 16.66
CA ALA A 130 1.81 1.87 17.37
C ALA A 130 0.97 3.15 17.22
N GLY A 131 0.89 3.92 18.31
CA GLY A 131 0.20 5.20 18.37
C GLY A 131 -1.33 5.09 18.30
N ASP A 132 -1.98 6.26 18.19
CA ASP A 132 -3.45 6.39 18.23
C ASP A 132 -4.12 6.46 16.85
N GLU A 133 -3.34 6.59 15.78
CA GLU A 133 -3.85 6.62 14.40
C GLU A 133 -3.75 5.24 13.74
N THR A 134 -4.44 5.05 12.63
CA THR A 134 -4.31 3.83 11.81
C THR A 134 -3.05 3.90 10.92
N LEU A 135 -2.56 2.75 10.47
CA LEU A 135 -1.50 2.68 9.47
C LEU A 135 -1.89 3.44 8.19
N LEU A 136 -3.13 3.26 7.71
CA LEU A 136 -3.58 3.93 6.50
C LEU A 136 -3.62 5.45 6.65
N ALA A 137 -4.06 5.97 7.81
CA ALA A 137 -4.09 7.40 8.07
C ALA A 137 -2.68 8.01 7.98
N ARG A 138 -1.69 7.37 8.60
CA ARG A 138 -0.30 7.82 8.55
C ARG A 138 0.30 7.71 7.15
N ALA A 139 0.02 6.61 6.44
CA ALA A 139 0.44 6.42 5.06
C ALA A 139 -0.17 7.48 4.10
N ASP A 140 -1.46 7.79 4.27
CA ASP A 140 -2.18 8.81 3.51
C ASP A 140 -1.59 10.22 3.76
N ALA A 141 -1.31 10.55 5.03
CA ALA A 141 -0.66 11.81 5.40
C ALA A 141 0.75 11.93 4.78
N ALA A 142 1.56 10.87 4.87
CA ALA A 142 2.90 10.85 4.28
C ALA A 142 2.87 11.01 2.76
N ALA A 143 2.00 10.25 2.06
CA ALA A 143 1.86 10.35 0.62
C ALA A 143 1.35 11.73 0.17
N SER A 144 0.36 12.29 0.88
CA SER A 144 -0.15 13.64 0.61
C SER A 144 0.95 14.69 0.80
N GLY A 145 1.77 14.56 1.84
CA GLY A 145 2.96 15.37 2.05
C GLY A 145 3.89 15.32 0.85
N ILE A 146 4.30 14.13 0.42
CA ILE A 146 5.16 13.94 -0.76
C ILE A 146 4.53 14.58 -2.00
N LEU A 147 3.26 14.31 -2.30
CA LEU A 147 2.58 14.84 -3.48
C LEU A 147 2.50 16.38 -3.47
N SER A 148 2.44 17.00 -2.30
CA SER A 148 2.33 18.46 -2.13
C SER A 148 3.66 19.20 -2.12
N THR A 149 4.74 18.57 -1.61
CA THR A 149 6.03 19.24 -1.38
C THR A 149 7.21 18.51 -2.03
N ALA A 150 6.95 17.66 -3.03
CA ALA A 150 8.00 16.90 -3.69
C ALA A 150 9.08 17.81 -4.27
N GLU A 151 10.33 17.37 -4.16
CA GLU A 151 11.47 17.97 -4.86
C GLU A 151 11.30 17.83 -6.38
N TRP A 152 10.67 16.74 -6.81
CA TRP A 152 10.42 16.46 -8.20
C TRP A 152 9.08 15.74 -8.39
N ALA A 153 8.32 16.17 -9.39
CA ALA A 153 7.08 15.52 -9.78
C ALA A 153 7.01 15.36 -11.30
N TRP A 154 6.42 14.26 -11.74
CA TRP A 154 6.13 13.98 -13.13
C TRP A 154 4.65 13.72 -13.33
N LEU A 155 4.07 14.50 -14.24
CA LEU A 155 2.67 14.40 -14.62
C LEU A 155 2.61 13.89 -16.06
N SER A 156 1.88 12.81 -16.27
CA SER A 156 1.68 12.23 -17.60
C SER A 156 0.28 11.67 -17.76
N ALA A 157 -0.18 11.56 -19.00
CA ALA A 157 -1.40 10.83 -19.31
C ALA A 157 -1.06 9.41 -19.76
N ILE A 158 -1.60 8.41 -19.08
CA ILE A 158 -1.47 6.99 -19.44
C ILE A 158 -2.88 6.45 -19.63
N ASP A 159 -3.18 5.90 -20.81
CA ASP A 159 -4.53 5.47 -21.21
C ASP A 159 -5.61 6.55 -21.01
N GLY A 160 -5.25 7.82 -21.26
CA GLY A 160 -6.14 8.98 -21.07
C GLY A 160 -6.39 9.38 -19.61
N ARG A 161 -5.77 8.69 -18.64
CA ARG A 161 -5.85 8.98 -17.20
C ARG A 161 -4.63 9.78 -16.78
N MET A 162 -4.85 10.87 -16.04
CA MET A 162 -3.78 11.64 -15.41
C MET A 162 -3.06 10.75 -14.39
N THR A 163 -1.74 10.67 -14.47
CA THR A 163 -0.90 10.04 -13.47
C THR A 163 0.07 11.06 -12.91
N GLN A 164 0.40 10.91 -11.63
CA GLN A 164 1.36 11.74 -10.94
C GLN A 164 2.32 10.85 -10.16
N VAL A 165 3.60 10.96 -10.48
CA VAL A 165 4.68 10.41 -9.67
C VAL A 165 5.35 11.57 -8.96
N ALA A 166 5.53 11.47 -7.65
CA ALA A 166 6.21 12.45 -6.84
C ALA A 166 7.37 11.81 -6.09
N LEU A 167 8.55 12.43 -6.14
CA LEU A 167 9.75 12.03 -5.42
C LEU A 167 10.05 13.09 -4.36
N GLY A 168 10.11 12.66 -3.10
CA GLY A 168 10.60 13.51 -2.03
C GLY A 168 12.12 13.69 -2.07
N GLU A 169 12.61 14.38 -1.03
CA GLU A 169 14.03 14.65 -0.84
C GLU A 169 14.83 13.34 -0.73
N GLU A 170 16.02 13.33 -1.32
CA GLU A 170 16.95 12.21 -1.20
C GLU A 170 17.70 12.24 0.11
N ARG A 171 17.80 11.07 0.73
CA ARG A 171 18.68 10.83 1.87
C ARG A 171 19.37 9.50 1.69
N GLU A 172 20.69 9.52 1.79
CA GLU A 172 21.53 8.30 1.72
C GLU A 172 21.27 7.47 0.45
N GLY A 173 21.02 8.14 -0.68
CA GLY A 173 20.76 7.50 -1.97
C GLY A 173 19.36 6.90 -2.13
N VAL A 174 18.43 7.20 -1.22
CA VAL A 174 17.03 6.74 -1.25
C VAL A 174 16.09 7.94 -1.20
N ARG A 175 14.97 7.88 -1.94
CA ARG A 175 13.90 8.88 -1.96
C ARG A 175 12.56 8.22 -1.63
N PRO A 176 11.66 8.89 -0.91
CA PRO A 176 10.28 8.44 -0.83
C PRO A 176 9.55 8.76 -2.15
N LEU A 177 8.84 7.79 -2.69
CA LEU A 177 7.99 7.94 -3.86
C LEU A 177 6.51 7.88 -3.45
N ALA A 178 5.68 8.74 -4.03
CA ALA A 178 4.23 8.60 -4.02
C ALA A 178 3.70 8.54 -5.47
N TYR A 179 2.72 7.66 -5.72
CA TYR A 179 2.10 7.51 -7.02
C TYR A 179 0.58 7.62 -6.94
N ALA A 180 0.02 8.49 -7.78
CA ALA A 180 -1.42 8.67 -7.90
C ALA A 180 -1.87 8.53 -9.36
N VAL A 181 -3.08 7.98 -9.54
CA VAL A 181 -3.69 7.73 -10.85
C VAL A 181 -5.15 8.16 -10.82
N ALA A 182 -5.56 8.94 -11.82
CA ALA A 182 -6.96 9.31 -11.99
C ALA A 182 -7.78 8.06 -12.31
N PRO A 183 -8.93 7.83 -11.64
CA PRO A 183 -9.73 6.64 -11.90
C PRO A 183 -10.28 6.64 -13.33
N GLN A 184 -10.51 7.82 -13.91
CA GLN A 184 -11.00 8.04 -15.27
C GLN A 184 -10.42 9.33 -15.84
N SER A 185 -10.54 9.53 -17.15
CA SER A 185 -10.12 10.77 -17.80
C SER A 185 -10.88 11.98 -17.23
N GLY A 186 -10.18 13.09 -16.99
CA GLY A 186 -10.76 14.32 -16.43
C GLY A 186 -11.01 14.30 -14.92
N MET A 187 -10.74 13.18 -14.22
CA MET A 187 -10.86 13.08 -12.77
C MET A 187 -9.53 13.38 -12.07
N GLN A 188 -9.60 13.76 -10.80
CA GLN A 188 -8.42 13.95 -9.97
C GLN A 188 -7.71 12.61 -9.68
N PRO A 189 -6.37 12.58 -9.69
CA PRO A 189 -5.61 11.40 -9.27
C PRO A 189 -5.93 10.96 -7.84
N LEU A 190 -6.11 9.65 -7.66
CA LEU A 190 -6.22 9.01 -6.35
C LEU A 190 -4.92 8.27 -6.04
N LEU A 191 -4.55 8.24 -4.77
CA LEU A 191 -3.31 7.60 -4.32
C LEU A 191 -3.35 6.09 -4.58
N VAL A 192 -2.28 5.55 -5.16
CA VAL A 192 -2.13 4.10 -5.37
C VAL A 192 -1.11 3.53 -4.41
N THR A 193 0.06 4.14 -4.29
CA THR A 193 1.13 3.59 -3.46
C THR A 193 2.13 4.64 -3.03
N LEU A 194 2.88 4.31 -1.98
CA LEU A 194 4.08 4.99 -1.54
C LEU A 194 5.11 3.96 -1.05
N PHE A 195 6.39 4.21 -1.33
CA PHE A 195 7.51 3.33 -0.96
C PHE A 195 8.86 4.02 -1.16
N PRO A 196 9.96 3.52 -0.57
CA PRO A 196 11.29 4.05 -0.83
C PRO A 196 11.82 3.55 -2.19
N ILE A 197 12.47 4.42 -2.95
CA ILE A 197 13.10 4.09 -4.23
C ILE A 197 14.52 4.64 -4.28
N ALA A 198 15.38 4.06 -5.12
CA ALA A 198 16.73 4.59 -5.34
C ALA A 198 16.67 6.04 -5.85
N GLY A 199 17.55 6.90 -5.34
CA GLY A 199 17.64 8.31 -5.70
C GLY A 199 18.35 8.60 -7.03
N ASP A 200 18.66 7.57 -7.82
CA ASP A 200 19.46 7.72 -9.03
C ASP A 200 18.69 8.34 -10.22
N ASP A 201 19.42 8.98 -11.14
CA ASP A 201 18.86 9.54 -12.37
C ASP A 201 18.21 8.49 -13.28
N ARG A 202 18.64 7.22 -13.15
CA ARG A 202 18.04 6.11 -13.90
C ARG A 202 16.58 5.92 -13.50
N THR A 203 16.26 6.04 -12.22
CA THR A 203 14.92 5.95 -11.68
C THR A 203 14.03 7.05 -12.25
N ARG A 204 14.52 8.31 -12.28
CA ARG A 204 13.79 9.43 -12.89
C ARG A 204 13.50 9.19 -14.38
N ARG A 205 14.49 8.78 -15.16
CA ARG A 205 14.30 8.47 -16.59
C ARG A 205 13.33 7.32 -16.83
N LEU A 206 13.34 6.31 -15.96
CA LEU A 206 12.38 5.20 -16.01
C LEU A 206 10.95 5.68 -15.74
N ILE A 207 10.77 6.70 -14.90
CA ILE A 207 9.47 7.32 -14.62
C ILE A 207 9.01 8.18 -15.80
N GLU A 208 9.88 9.02 -16.34
CA GLU A 208 9.56 9.89 -17.48
C GLU A 208 9.18 9.10 -18.74
N GLY A 209 9.85 7.96 -18.95
CA GLY A 209 9.58 7.05 -20.07
C GLY A 209 8.41 6.08 -19.86
N GLN A 210 7.62 6.21 -18.79
CA GLN A 210 6.51 5.29 -18.53
C GLN A 210 5.42 5.42 -19.61
N THR A 211 5.07 4.30 -20.24
CA THR A 211 4.00 4.19 -21.25
C THR A 211 2.81 3.36 -20.77
N ARG A 212 2.89 2.82 -19.55
CA ARG A 212 1.84 2.00 -18.92
C ARG A 212 1.77 2.30 -17.43
N LEU A 213 0.64 1.99 -16.81
CA LEU A 213 0.50 2.05 -15.37
C LEU A 213 1.53 1.13 -14.68
N ARG A 214 2.02 1.58 -13.51
CA ARG A 214 3.06 0.93 -12.73
C ARG A 214 2.64 0.75 -11.27
N TRP A 215 3.45 -0.02 -10.55
CA TRP A 215 3.32 -0.28 -9.13
C TRP A 215 1.93 -0.78 -8.75
N ASN A 216 1.45 -1.73 -9.56
CA ASN A 216 0.21 -2.46 -9.40
C ASN A 216 -1.06 -1.60 -9.61
N ALA A 217 -0.97 -0.39 -10.17
CA ALA A 217 -2.15 0.39 -10.57
C ALA A 217 -2.88 -0.28 -11.76
N VAL A 218 -4.22 -0.16 -11.80
CA VAL A 218 -5.06 -0.70 -12.88
C VAL A 218 -6.07 0.31 -13.40
#